data_AF-A0A7C7IEU6-F1
#
_entry.id   AF-A0A7C7IEU6-F1
#
_cell.length_a   1.000
_cell.length_b   1.000
_cell.length_c   1.000
_cell.angle_alpha   90.00
_cell.angle_beta   90.00
_cell.angle_gamma   90.00
#
_symmetry.space_group_name_H-M   'P 1'
#
loop_
_entity.id
_entity.type
_entity.pdbx_description
1 polymer ?
#
loop_
_entity_poly.entity_id
_entity_poly.type
_entity_poly.pdbx_seq_one_letter_code
_entity_poly.pdbx_strand_id
1 'polypeptide(L)' 'SEMALTYNCTGGIFLAGGLMREIESYFDNDIFNQHFISVRKQVHKNFLENIPVFLVKKQFTPLYGNLNYFLKRS' A
#
# COMPACT_ATOMS: atom_id res chain seq x y z
N SER A 1 -0.06 6.68 -6.74
CA SER A 1 -0.30 6.00 -8.02
C SER A 1 0.97 5.75 -8.83
N GLU A 2 1.92 6.69 -8.94
CA GLU A 2 3.12 6.53 -9.79
C GLU A 2 3.94 5.27 -9.49
N MET A 3 4.29 5.03 -8.22
CA MET A 3 5.04 3.82 -7.84
C MET A 3 4.33 2.53 -8.26
N ALA A 4 2.99 2.53 -8.22
CA ALA A 4 2.20 1.37 -8.63
C ALA A 4 2.37 1.05 -10.12
N LEU A 5 2.46 2.08 -10.94
CA LEU A 5 2.73 1.98 -12.38
C LEU A 5 4.19 1.63 -12.65
N THR A 6 5.13 2.31 -12.00
CA THR A 6 6.57 2.10 -12.19
C THR A 6 7.00 0.67 -11.86
N TYR A 7 6.46 0.11 -10.77
CA TYR A 7 6.86 -1.22 -10.27
C TYR A 7 5.84 -2.32 -10.58
N ASN A 8 4.81 -2.02 -11.38
CA ASN A 8 3.75 -2.96 -11.74
C ASN A 8 3.18 -3.70 -10.52
N CYS A 9 2.73 -2.96 -9.50
CA CYS A 9 2.35 -3.47 -8.17
C CYS A 9 1.03 -4.28 -8.15
N THR A 10 0.90 -5.29 -9.01
CA THR A 10 -0.26 -6.19 -9.11
C THR A 10 -0.50 -7.01 -7.85
N GLY A 11 0.54 -7.25 -7.04
CA GLY A 11 0.43 -7.87 -5.72
C GLY A 11 -0.15 -6.94 -4.63
N GLY A 12 -0.41 -5.68 -4.96
CA GLY A 12 -0.96 -4.68 -4.07
C GLY A 12 0.08 -3.72 -3.48
N ILE A 13 -0.44 -2.71 -2.78
CA ILE A 13 0.33 -1.68 -2.07
C ILE A 13 0.03 -1.81 -0.59
N PHE A 14 1.07 -1.76 0.24
CA PHE A 14 0.95 -1.87 1.69
C PHE A 14 1.39 -0.57 2.35
N LEU A 15 0.45 0.14 2.96
CA LEU A 15 0.73 1.27 3.84
C LEU A 15 1.12 0.71 5.21
N ALA A 16 2.34 1.04 5.66
CA ALA A 16 2.88 0.56 6.92
C ALA A 16 3.46 1.72 7.74
N GLY A 17 3.42 1.59 9.06
CA GLY A 17 3.96 2.59 10.00
C GLY A 17 3.06 2.82 11.20
N GLY A 18 3.61 3.38 12.28
CA GLY A 18 2.83 3.81 13.45
C GLY A 18 1.82 4.90 13.08
N LEU A 19 2.31 5.98 12.48
CA LEU A 19 1.51 7.13 12.08
C LEU A 19 0.32 6.76 11.19
N MET A 20 0.52 5.96 10.14
CA MET A 20 -0.58 5.57 9.24
C MET A 20 -1.71 4.81 9.94
N ARG A 21 -1.42 4.12 11.04
CA ARG A 21 -2.46 3.45 11.83
C ARG A 21 -3.19 4.40 12.75
N GLU A 22 -2.48 5.37 13.32
CA GLU A 22 -3.09 6.37 14.21
C GLU A 22 -4.02 7.30 13.45
N ILE A 23 -3.70 7.64 12.20
CA ILE A 23 -4.52 8.54 11.39
C ILE A 23 -5.60 7.83 10.57
N GLU A 24 -5.71 6.50 10.63
CA GLU A 24 -6.66 5.74 9.80
C GLU A 24 -8.11 6.20 10.01
N SER A 25 -8.51 6.52 11.24
CA SER A 25 -9.87 7.00 11.53
C SER A 25 -10.22 8.33 10.86
N TYR A 26 -9.21 9.07 10.40
CA TYR A 26 -9.36 10.33 9.66
C TYR A 26 -9.22 10.14 8.15
N PHE A 27 -9.03 8.90 7.70
CA PHE A 27 -8.80 8.58 6.30
C PHE A 27 -10.14 8.37 5.60
N ASP A 28 -10.41 9.21 4.60
CA ASP A 28 -11.54 9.03 3.70
C ASP A 28 -11.10 8.17 2.50
N ASN A 29 -11.63 6.94 2.44
CA ASN A 29 -11.29 5.98 1.41
C ASN A 29 -11.75 6.43 0.01
N ASP A 30 -12.86 7.14 -0.09
CA ASP A 30 -13.39 7.59 -1.38
C ASP A 30 -12.52 8.71 -1.93
N ILE A 31 -12.14 9.67 -1.07
CA ILE A 31 -11.18 10.74 -1.42
C ILE A 31 -9.84 10.12 -1.81
N PHE A 32 -9.34 9.14 -1.05
CA PHE A 32 -8.10 8.45 -1.39
C PHE A 32 -8.19 7.77 -2.77
N ASN A 33 -9.24 6.99 -3.01
CA ASN A 33 -9.43 6.27 -4.28
C ASN A 33 -9.55 7.23 -5.46
N GLN A 34 -10.29 8.33 -5.28
CA GLN A 34 -10.36 9.39 -6.27
C GLN A 34 -8.97 9.95 -6.56
N HIS A 35 -8.17 10.34 -5.57
CA HIS A 35 -6.82 10.85 -5.82
C HIS A 35 -5.86 9.80 -6.38
N PHE A 36 -6.02 8.53 -5.99
CA PHE A 36 -5.20 7.43 -6.48
C PHE A 36 -5.43 7.16 -7.98
N ILE A 37 -6.66 7.34 -8.48
CA ILE A 37 -7.05 7.03 -9.87
C ILE A 37 -7.13 8.29 -10.77
N SER A 38 -7.60 9.43 -10.24
CA SER A 38 -8.30 10.46 -11.02
C SER A 38 -7.48 11.22 -12.07
N VAL A 39 -6.15 11.29 -11.97
CA VAL A 39 -5.32 12.18 -12.83
C VAL A 39 -4.68 11.45 -14.03
N ARG A 40 -5.16 10.25 -14.40
CA ARG A 40 -4.44 9.39 -15.36
C ARG A 40 -5.17 9.13 -16.67
N LYS A 41 -4.40 8.84 -17.74
CA LYS A 41 -4.92 8.35 -19.02
C LYS A 41 -5.71 7.05 -18.78
N GLN A 42 -6.72 6.79 -19.61
CA GLN A 42 -7.66 5.66 -19.41
C GLN A 42 -6.95 4.30 -19.22
N VAL A 43 -5.89 4.03 -19.98
CA VAL A 43 -5.10 2.78 -19.85
C VAL A 43 -4.51 2.61 -18.45
N HIS A 44 -4.00 3.69 -17.84
CA HIS A 44 -3.44 3.64 -16.49
C HIS A 44 -4.54 3.55 -15.43
N LYS A 45 -5.72 4.13 -15.67
CA LYS A 45 -6.86 4.01 -14.74
C LYS A 45 -7.29 2.56 -14.59
N ASN A 46 -7.52 1.86 -15.71
CA ASN A 46 -7.90 0.45 -15.69
C ASN A 46 -6.88 -0.43 -14.95
N PHE A 47 -5.59 -0.11 -15.07
CA PHE A 47 -4.56 -0.81 -14.31
C PHE A 47 -4.65 -0.52 -12.81
N LEU A 48 -4.74 0.77 -12.44
CA LEU A 48 -4.77 1.21 -11.04
C LEU A 48 -6.02 0.77 -10.28
N GLU A 49 -7.18 0.71 -10.95
CA GLU A 49 -8.45 0.22 -10.39
C GLU A 49 -8.36 -1.21 -9.86
N ASN A 50 -7.45 -2.02 -10.42
CA ASN A 50 -7.24 -3.41 -10.02
C ASN A 50 -6.15 -3.60 -8.96
N ILE A 51 -5.50 -2.52 -8.48
CA ILE A 51 -4.44 -2.61 -7.47
C ILE A 51 -5.04 -2.46 -6.09
N PRO A 52 -5.01 -3.51 -5.25
CA PRO A 52 -5.50 -3.39 -3.89
C PRO A 52 -4.51 -2.58 -3.03
N VAL A 53 -5.03 -1.74 -2.15
CA VAL A 53 -4.26 -0.97 -1.18
C VAL A 53 -4.66 -1.42 0.23
N PHE A 54 -3.68 -1.78 1.04
CA PHE A 54 -3.89 -2.32 2.38
C PHE A 54 -3.18 -1.47 3.44
N LEU A 55 -3.82 -1.27 4.59
CA LEU A 55 -3.16 -0.75 5.78
C LEU A 55 -2.69 -1.91 6.67
N VAL A 56 -1.39 -1.98 6.94
CA VAL A 56 -0.80 -3.02 7.80
C VAL A 56 -1.11 -2.71 9.26
N LYS A 57 -2.01 -3.50 9.86
CA LYS A 57 -2.40 -3.34 11.28
C LYS A 57 -1.39 -3.91 12.27
N LYS A 58 -0.71 -4.99 11.91
CA LYS A 58 0.21 -5.70 12.80
C LYS A 58 1.30 -4.77 13.34
N GLN A 59 1.38 -4.63 14.66
CA GLN A 59 2.43 -3.83 15.32
C GLN A 59 3.81 -4.45 15.15
N PHE A 60 4.85 -3.63 15.29
CA PHE A 60 6.24 -4.07 15.22
C PHE A 60 6.60 -4.90 13.97
N THR A 61 5.96 -4.64 12.82
CA THR A 61 6.22 -5.34 11.54
C THR A 61 7.71 -5.44 11.18
N PRO A 62 8.54 -4.40 11.42
CA PRO A 62 9.99 -4.51 11.19
C PRO A 62 10.66 -5.61 12.03
N LEU A 63 10.24 -5.85 13.28
CA LEU A 63 10.81 -6.90 14.12
C LEU A 63 10.48 -8.29 13.56
N TYR A 64 9.24 -8.52 13.12
CA TYR A 64 8.86 -9.77 12.46
C TYR A 64 9.63 -9.98 11.15
N GLY A 65 9.82 -8.91 10.37
CA GLY A 65 10.62 -8.94 9.15
C GLY A 65 12.08 -9.33 9.43
N ASN A 66 12.70 -8.69 10.41
CA ASN A 66 14.08 -8.97 10.83
C ASN A 66 14.23 -10.40 11.34
N LEU A 67 13.32 -10.87 12.21
CA LEU A 67 13.35 -12.23 12.73
C LEU A 67 13.21 -13.25 11.59
N ASN A 68 12.23 -13.06 10.69
CA ASN A 68 12.03 -13.95 9.55
C ASN A 68 13.24 -13.94 8.59
N TYR A 69 13.87 -12.78 8.37
CA TYR A 69 15.08 -12.68 7.58
C TYR A 69 16.26 -13.44 8.21
N PHE A 70 16.44 -13.33 9.53
CA PHE A 70 17.47 -14.07 10.26
C PHE A 70 17.25 -15.59 10.17
N LEU A 71 16.02 -16.05 10.46
CA LEU A 71 15.66 -17.48 10.46
C LEU A 71 15.73 -18.12 9.07
N LYS A 72 15.49 -17.37 7.99
CA LYS A 72 15.60 -17.90 6.62
C LYS A 72 17.03 -17.93 6.06
N ARG A 73 17.99 -17.27 6.74
CA ARG A 73 19.41 -17.24 6.37
C ARG A 73 20.28 -18.16 7.23
N SER A 74 19.73 -18.72 8.31
CA SER A 74 20.37 -19.73 9.16
C SER A 74 19.97 -21.13 8.74
#